data_AF-A0A432STD0-F1
#
_entry.id   AF-A0A432STD0-F1
#
_cell.length_a   1.000
_cell.length_b   1.000
_cell.length_c   1.000
_cell.angle_alpha   90.00
_cell.angle_beta   90.00
_cell.angle_gamma   90.00
#
_symmetry.space_group_name_H-M   'P 1'
#
loop_
_entity.id
_entity.type
_entity.pdbx_description
1 polymer ?
#
loop_
_entity_poly.entity_id
_entity_poly.type
_entity_poly.pdbx_seq_one_letter_code
_entity_poly.pdbx_strand_id
1 'polypeptide(L)'
;MDKINHAYSWSKQQNIPTWVGAWMANNYKQINSGNTLEDGAPAGGEYSVKEQKVFAKFMSDSLRAKGIPYSVNSDTKFFNRKTNQWYHSMSEVLDIMLGR
;
A
#
# COMPACT_ATOMS: atom_id res chain seq x y z
N MET A 1 -19.33 -7.00 9.71
CA MET A 1 -19.47 -7.68 8.41
C MET A 1 -18.15 -7.51 7.65
N ASP A 2 -17.33 -8.55 7.53
CA ASP A 2 -16.03 -8.48 6.84
C ASP A 2 -16.26 -8.41 5.32
N LYS A 3 -16.22 -7.19 4.77
CA LYS A 3 -16.47 -6.91 3.34
C LYS A 3 -15.53 -7.68 2.42
N ILE A 4 -14.30 -7.93 2.87
CA ILE A 4 -13.29 -8.70 2.11
C ILE A 4 -13.74 -10.15 2.01
N ASN A 5 -14.21 -10.75 3.12
CA ASN A 5 -14.71 -12.12 3.10
C ASN A 5 -15.97 -12.26 2.25
N HIS A 6 -16.89 -11.30 2.31
CA HIS A 6 -18.11 -11.35 1.50
C HIS A 6 -17.81 -11.33 0.00
N ALA A 7 -16.99 -10.37 -0.45
CA ALA A 7 -16.58 -10.27 -1.84
C ALA A 7 -15.80 -11.52 -2.30
N TYR A 8 -14.88 -12.02 -1.46
CA TYR A 8 -14.10 -13.22 -1.76
C TYR A 8 -14.98 -14.47 -1.92
N SER A 9 -15.89 -14.71 -0.97
CA SER A 9 -16.78 -15.89 -1.02
C SER A 9 -17.67 -15.87 -2.25
N TRP A 10 -18.22 -14.70 -2.60
CA TRP A 10 -19.03 -14.55 -3.81
C TRP A 10 -18.21 -14.83 -5.08
N SER A 11 -17.02 -14.22 -5.23
CA SER A 11 -16.15 -14.48 -6.39
C SER A 11 -15.78 -15.95 -6.52
N LYS A 12 -15.49 -16.63 -5.40
CA LYS A 12 -15.21 -18.07 -5.37
C LYS A 12 -16.41 -18.90 -5.83
N GLN A 13 -17.61 -18.57 -5.35
CA GLN A 13 -18.84 -19.25 -5.76
C GLN A 13 -19.11 -19.11 -7.26
N GLN A 14 -18.78 -17.97 -7.85
CA GLN A 14 -18.95 -17.70 -9.29
C GLN A 14 -17.76 -18.17 -10.15
N ASN A 15 -16.73 -18.76 -9.55
CA ASN A 15 -15.48 -19.13 -10.22
C ASN A 15 -14.79 -17.96 -10.94
N ILE A 16 -14.84 -16.76 -10.34
CA ILE A 16 -14.23 -15.53 -10.87
C ILE A 16 -12.88 -15.29 -10.19
N PRO A 17 -11.76 -15.31 -10.92
CA PRO A 17 -10.47 -14.86 -10.40
C PRO A 17 -10.54 -13.40 -9.93
N THR A 18 -9.98 -13.12 -8.77
CA THR A 18 -10.03 -11.78 -8.15
C THR A 18 -8.61 -11.23 -7.97
N TRP A 19 -8.45 -9.94 -8.24
CA TRP A 19 -7.22 -9.17 -8.05
C TRP A 19 -7.57 -7.80 -7.50
N VAL A 20 -6.76 -7.27 -6.58
CA VAL A 20 -6.88 -5.86 -6.13
C VAL A 20 -6.01 -4.99 -7.01
N GLY A 21 -6.65 -4.27 -7.93
CA GLY A 21 -5.98 -3.48 -8.97
C GLY A 21 -5.12 -2.32 -8.47
N ALA A 22 -5.47 -1.73 -7.32
CA ALA A 22 -4.69 -0.67 -6.70
C ALA A 22 -5.13 -0.46 -5.24
N TRP A 23 -4.15 -0.23 -4.37
CA TRP A 23 -4.36 0.35 -3.05
C TRP A 23 -3.11 1.13 -2.61
N MET A 24 -3.24 1.90 -1.54
CA MET A 24 -2.13 2.66 -0.96
C MET A 24 -2.35 2.88 0.52
N ALA A 25 -1.24 3.00 1.26
CA ALA A 25 -1.27 3.18 2.70
C ALA A 25 -1.45 4.62 3.16
N ASN A 26 -1.37 5.59 2.24
CA ASN A 26 -1.40 7.01 2.51
C ASN A 26 -2.58 7.71 1.83
N ASN A 27 -2.76 9.01 2.06
CA ASN A 27 -3.76 9.79 1.37
C ASN A 27 -3.29 10.13 -0.05
N TYR A 28 -3.94 9.56 -1.08
CA TYR A 28 -3.62 9.83 -2.48
C TYR A 28 -3.68 11.32 -2.83
N LYS A 29 -4.75 11.99 -2.39
CA LYS A 29 -5.05 13.37 -2.80
C LYS A 29 -4.07 14.37 -2.20
N GLN A 30 -3.38 13.97 -1.12
CA GLN A 30 -2.45 14.83 -0.39
C GLN A 30 -1.01 14.32 -0.43
N ILE A 31 -0.68 13.36 -1.30
CA ILE A 31 0.69 12.86 -1.41
C ILE A 31 1.68 13.99 -1.78
N ASN A 32 1.21 14.98 -2.54
CA ASN A 32 1.98 16.13 -3.00
C ASN A 32 1.64 17.43 -2.23
N SER A 33 0.98 17.37 -1.07
CA SER A 33 0.59 18.59 -0.31
C SER A 33 1.78 19.35 0.30
N GLY A 34 3.01 19.02 -0.08
CA GLY A 34 4.23 19.75 0.27
C GLY A 34 4.99 19.20 1.47
N ASN A 35 4.41 18.26 2.23
CA ASN A 35 5.10 17.65 3.37
C ASN A 35 6.01 16.50 2.91
N THR A 36 7.29 16.60 3.23
CA THR A 36 8.29 15.55 3.00
C THR A 36 8.86 15.03 4.30
N LEU A 37 9.32 13.78 4.28
CA LEU A 37 10.16 13.21 5.33
C LEU A 37 11.59 13.74 5.18
N GLU A 38 12.46 13.38 6.12
CA GLU A 38 13.85 13.86 6.21
C GLU A 38 14.67 13.57 4.93
N ASP A 39 14.44 12.43 4.29
CA ASP A 39 15.12 12.03 3.04
C ASP A 39 14.41 12.54 1.77
N GLY A 40 13.44 13.45 1.93
CA GLY A 40 12.68 14.03 0.82
C GLY A 40 11.51 13.17 0.33
N ALA A 41 11.22 12.03 0.97
CA ALA A 41 10.08 11.20 0.60
C ALA A 41 8.76 11.95 0.80
N PRO A 42 7.75 11.79 -0.07
CA PRO A 42 6.42 12.33 0.18
C PRO A 42 5.85 11.77 1.49
N ALA A 43 5.45 12.61 2.45
CA ALA A 43 4.96 12.14 3.75
C ALA A 43 3.66 11.34 3.62
N GLY A 44 2.81 11.67 2.64
CA GLY A 44 1.58 10.94 2.34
C GLY A 44 0.31 11.56 2.92
N GLY A 45 0.27 12.89 3.01
CA GLY A 45 -0.84 13.64 3.59
C GLY A 45 -0.77 13.70 5.12
N GLU A 46 -1.89 13.44 5.76
CA GLU A 46 -2.11 13.51 7.21
C GLU A 46 -1.69 12.24 7.98
N TYR A 47 -1.41 11.14 7.29
CA TYR A 47 -1.05 9.87 7.93
C TYR A 47 0.44 9.76 8.18
N SER A 48 0.83 9.49 9.42
CA SER A 48 2.21 9.19 9.79
C SER A 48 2.72 7.90 9.13
N VAL A 49 4.04 7.75 9.02
CA VAL A 49 4.65 6.48 8.55
C VAL A 49 4.20 5.30 9.41
N LYS A 50 4.02 5.49 10.73
CA LYS A 50 3.54 4.46 11.64
C LYS A 50 2.14 3.98 11.29
N GLU A 51 1.21 4.88 11.01
CA GLU A 51 -0.15 4.53 10.58
C GLU A 51 -0.15 3.84 9.22
N GLN A 52 0.69 4.31 8.29
CA GLN A 52 0.88 3.69 6.99
C GLN A 52 1.34 2.23 7.13
N LYS A 53 2.27 1.93 8.05
CA LYS A 53 2.72 0.55 8.32
C LYS A 53 1.59 -0.34 8.84
N VAL A 54 0.78 0.14 9.78
CA VAL A 54 -0.35 -0.62 10.34
C VAL A 54 -1.34 -0.99 9.24
N PHE A 55 -1.72 -0.02 8.41
CA PHE A 55 -2.64 -0.26 7.30
C PHE A 55 -2.04 -1.18 6.24
N ALA A 56 -0.78 -0.95 5.86
CA ALA A 56 -0.10 -1.77 4.86
C ALA A 56 -0.02 -3.24 5.30
N LYS A 57 0.24 -3.49 6.58
CA LYS A 57 0.27 -4.83 7.15
C LYS A 57 -1.11 -5.48 7.08
N PHE A 58 -2.15 -4.78 7.53
CA PHE A 58 -3.53 -5.28 7.47
C PHE A 58 -3.91 -5.69 6.04
N MET A 59 -3.70 -4.80 5.06
CA MET A 59 -4.06 -5.06 3.66
C MET A 59 -3.27 -6.24 3.09
N SER A 60 -1.95 -6.22 3.22
CA SER A 60 -1.07 -7.22 2.62
C SER A 60 -1.31 -8.61 3.21
N ASP A 61 -1.46 -8.72 4.52
CA ASP A 61 -1.75 -10.00 5.20
C ASP A 61 -3.15 -10.52 4.84
N SER A 62 -4.16 -9.65 4.81
CA SER A 62 -5.54 -10.04 4.48
C SER A 62 -5.66 -10.59 3.06
N LEU A 63 -4.93 -10.01 2.11
CA LEU A 63 -4.93 -10.43 0.71
C LEU A 63 -4.08 -11.68 0.50
N ARG A 64 -2.89 -11.76 1.12
CA ARG A 64 -2.00 -12.93 1.05
C ARG A 64 -2.66 -14.18 1.64
N ALA A 65 -3.34 -14.04 2.79
CA ALA A 65 -4.07 -15.15 3.43
C ALA A 65 -5.18 -15.73 2.52
N LYS A 66 -5.69 -14.95 1.57
CA LYS A 66 -6.71 -15.38 0.60
C LYS A 66 -6.13 -15.72 -0.78
N GLY A 67 -4.82 -15.64 -0.96
CA GLY A 67 -4.16 -15.83 -2.26
C GLY A 67 -4.59 -14.80 -3.32
N ILE A 68 -5.04 -13.61 -2.91
CA ILE A 68 -5.48 -12.56 -3.83
C ILE A 68 -4.26 -11.74 -4.22
N PRO A 69 -3.85 -11.72 -5.51
CA PRO A 69 -2.80 -10.82 -5.96
C PRO A 69 -3.23 -9.36 -5.78
N TYR A 70 -2.27 -8.45 -5.71
CA TYR A 70 -2.55 -7.02 -5.62
C TYR A 70 -1.44 -6.16 -6.22
N SER A 71 -1.81 -4.93 -6.53
CA SER A 71 -0.88 -3.87 -6.91
C SER A 71 -0.99 -2.69 -5.93
N VAL A 72 0.16 -2.05 -5.69
CA VAL A 72 0.28 -0.87 -4.83
C VAL A 72 0.57 0.36 -5.68
N ASN A 73 -0.08 1.47 -5.36
CA ASN A 73 0.25 2.75 -6.00
C ASN A 73 1.55 3.28 -5.40
N SER A 74 2.64 3.18 -6.17
CA SER A 74 4.00 3.45 -5.68
C SER A 74 4.62 4.75 -6.20
N ASP A 75 4.03 5.38 -7.23
CA ASP A 75 4.54 6.51 -8.03
C ASP A 75 5.91 7.08 -7.61
N THR A 76 5.93 8.21 -6.90
CA THR A 76 7.14 8.86 -6.33
C THR A 76 7.27 8.59 -4.84
N LYS A 77 6.48 7.65 -4.28
CA LYS A 77 6.36 7.45 -2.83
C LYS A 77 7.58 6.73 -2.24
N PHE A 78 8.06 5.70 -2.93
CA PHE A 78 9.14 4.84 -2.44
C PHE A 78 10.48 5.12 -3.14
N PHE A 79 10.43 5.75 -4.31
CA PHE A 79 11.60 5.91 -5.16
C PHE A 79 11.69 7.32 -5.73
N ASN A 80 12.84 7.95 -5.55
CA ASN A 80 13.18 9.23 -6.16
C ASN A 80 13.72 8.99 -7.57
N ARG A 81 12.91 9.31 -8.59
CA ARG A 81 13.29 9.15 -10.00
C ARG A 81 14.37 10.13 -10.47
N LYS A 82 14.53 11.27 -9.79
CA LYS A 82 15.54 12.28 -10.16
C LYS A 82 16.93 11.86 -9.70
N THR A 83 17.03 11.30 -8.50
CA THR A 83 18.31 10.84 -7.92
C THR A 83 18.55 9.35 -8.13
N ASN A 84 17.56 8.61 -8.64
CA ASN A 84 17.60 7.16 -8.86
C ASN A 84 17.87 6.36 -7.56
N GLN A 85 17.23 6.78 -6.46
CA GLN A 85 17.44 6.23 -5.13
C GLN A 85 16.12 5.89 -4.43
N TRP A 86 16.13 4.85 -3.60
CA TRP A 86 15.03 4.54 -2.69
C TRP A 86 15.01 5.51 -1.51
N TYR A 87 13.80 5.83 -1.04
CA TYR A 87 13.63 6.54 0.22
C TYR A 87 13.77 5.57 1.39
N HIS A 88 14.78 5.78 2.22
CA HIS A 88 15.01 4.95 3.40
C HIS A 88 13.88 5.10 4.42
N SER A 89 13.31 6.31 4.55
CA SER A 89 12.20 6.59 5.45
C SER A 89 10.91 5.81 5.15
N MET A 90 10.81 5.25 3.94
CA MET A 90 9.65 4.51 3.45
C MET A 90 9.93 3.01 3.23
N SER A 91 11.15 2.53 3.47
CA SER A 91 11.53 1.15 3.15
C SER A 91 10.70 0.12 3.91
N GLU A 92 10.48 0.34 5.20
CA GLU A 92 9.72 -0.60 6.03
C GLU A 92 8.25 -0.72 5.59
N VAL A 93 7.65 0.37 5.11
CA VAL A 93 6.28 0.33 4.53
C VAL A 93 6.28 -0.53 3.27
N LEU A 94 7.29 -0.38 2.41
CA LEU A 94 7.44 -1.18 1.18
C LEU A 94 7.69 -2.66 1.51
N ASP A 95 8.57 -2.95 2.47
CA ASP A 95 8.89 -4.33 2.85
C ASP A 95 7.66 -5.07 3.38
N ILE A 96 6.84 -4.40 4.21
CA ILE A 96 5.54 -4.93 4.65
C ILE A 96 4.64 -5.24 3.45
N MET A 97 4.56 -4.36 2.46
CA MET A 97 3.78 -4.56 1.23
C MET A 97 4.31 -5.72 0.39
N LEU A 98 5.62 -5.98 0.41
CA LEU A 98 6.24 -7.05 -0.36
C LEU A 98 6.27 -8.39 0.41
N GLY A 99 5.99 -8.36 1.72
CA GLY A 99 6.10 -9.52 2.59
C GLY A 99 7.54 -9.94 2.84
N ARG A 100 8.44 -8.98 2.97
CA ARG A 100 9.86 -9.17 3.28
C ARG A 100 10.14 -8.85 4.75
#